data_AF-A0A7S1Q5S6-F1
#
_entry.id   AF-A0A7S1Q5S6-F1
#
_cell.length_a   1.000
_cell.length_b   1.000
_cell.length_c   1.000
_cell.angle_alpha   90.00
_cell.angle_beta   90.00
_cell.angle_gamma   90.00
#
_symmetry.space_group_name_H-M   'P 1'
#
loop_
_entity.id
_entity.type
_entity.pdbx_description
1 polymer ?
#
loop_
_entity_poly.entity_id
_entity_poly.type
_entity_poly.pdbx_seq_one_letter_code
_entity_poly.pdbx_strand_id
1 'polypeptide(L)'
;RALASPRLTSLAEASSLGLEQHISQEGGEPNFGQRQLLSLARMVLRQPALLLLDEASSPTDPHTEACLQQAVRSSFPTSTVLAATRRLEIVMDFDRIVVLERGAVVDEGPPAEVSP
;
A
#
# COMPACT_ATOMS: atom_id res chain seq x y z
N ARG A 1 -4.15 6.80 -22.81
CA ARG A 1 -3.77 5.38 -22.63
C ARG A 1 -3.13 5.17 -21.23
N ALA A 2 -3.80 5.57 -20.16
CA ALA A 2 -3.29 5.42 -18.79
C ALA A 2 -3.33 3.96 -18.30
N LEU A 3 -4.34 3.19 -18.73
CA LEU A 3 -4.61 1.81 -18.31
C LEU A 3 -3.57 0.78 -18.78
N ALA A 4 -2.66 1.14 -19.69
CA ALA A 4 -1.59 0.26 -20.17
C ALA A 4 -0.27 0.44 -19.41
N SER A 5 -0.27 1.16 -18.28
CA SER A 5 0.94 1.33 -17.47
C SER A 5 1.29 0.00 -16.81
N PRO A 6 2.52 -0.53 -17.03
CA PRO A 6 2.94 -1.79 -16.41
C PRO A 6 2.91 -1.74 -14.87
N ARG A 7 3.06 -0.54 -14.29
CA ARG A 7 2.92 -0.31 -12.84
C ARG A 7 1.48 -0.48 -12.35
N LEU A 8 0.50 -0.04 -13.14
CA LEU A 8 -0.92 -0.23 -12.81
C LEU A 8 -1.33 -1.70 -12.94
N THR A 9 -0.85 -2.38 -13.97
CA THR A 9 -1.11 -3.81 -14.18
C THR A 9 -0.58 -4.63 -12.99
N SER A 10 0.68 -4.40 -12.59
CA SER A 10 1.28 -5.09 -11.44
C SER A 10 0.53 -4.84 -10.13
N LEU A 11 0.11 -3.60 -9.85
CA LEU A 11 -0.65 -3.28 -8.65
C LEU A 11 -2.05 -3.91 -8.63
N ALA A 12 -2.67 -4.00 -9.79
CA ALA A 12 -3.99 -4.59 -9.89
C ALA A 12 -3.97 -6.12 -9.87
N GLU A 13 -2.91 -6.76 -10.36
CA GLU A 13 -2.64 -8.20 -10.18
C GLU A 13 -2.36 -8.52 -8.71
N ALA A 14 -1.68 -7.62 -8.00
CA ALA A 14 -1.47 -7.75 -6.55
C ALA A 14 -2.75 -7.49 -5.74
N SER A 15 -3.71 -6.74 -6.29
CA SER A 15 -5.03 -6.56 -5.70
C SER A 15 -5.96 -7.72 -6.07
N SER A 16 -6.81 -8.17 -5.15
CA SER A 16 -7.79 -9.22 -5.43
C SER A 16 -8.91 -8.82 -6.41
N LEU A 17 -8.92 -7.57 -6.87
CA LEU A 17 -10.03 -6.99 -7.63
C LEU A 17 -9.76 -6.91 -9.14
N GLY A 18 -8.51 -6.72 -9.60
CA GLY A 18 -8.18 -6.57 -11.03
C GLY A 18 -8.64 -5.24 -11.65
N LEU A 19 -8.06 -4.85 -12.80
CA LEU A 19 -8.29 -3.55 -13.46
C LEU A 19 -9.64 -3.41 -14.18
N GLU A 20 -10.30 -4.53 -14.51
CA GLU A 20 -11.50 -4.59 -15.36
C GLU A 20 -12.81 -4.43 -14.55
N GLN A 21 -12.73 -4.17 -13.25
CA GLN A 21 -13.90 -4.07 -12.39
C GLN A 21 -14.74 -2.85 -12.74
N HIS A 22 -16.01 -3.09 -13.06
CA HIS A 22 -16.98 -2.04 -13.27
C HIS A 22 -17.43 -1.47 -11.92
N ILE A 23 -17.15 -0.19 -11.70
CA ILE A 23 -17.78 0.59 -10.61
C ILE A 23 -19.11 1.09 -11.18
N SER A 24 -20.22 0.45 -10.80
CA SER A 24 -21.55 0.80 -11.30
C SER A 24 -21.89 2.26 -10.97
N GLN A 25 -22.28 3.04 -11.98
CA GLN A 25 -22.75 4.42 -11.78
C GLN A 25 -24.14 4.48 -11.11
N GLU A 26 -24.85 3.35 -11.06
CA GLU A 26 -26.13 3.20 -10.38
C GLU A 26 -25.93 3.04 -8.86
N GLY A 27 -25.52 4.13 -8.20
CA GLY A 27 -25.82 4.43 -6.80
C GLY A 27 -25.11 3.64 -5.68
N GLY A 28 -24.27 2.65 -5.96
CA GLY A 28 -23.52 1.94 -4.92
C GLY A 28 -22.24 2.68 -4.53
N GLU A 29 -22.04 3.00 -3.24
CA GLU A 29 -20.72 3.43 -2.79
C GLU A 29 -19.68 2.34 -3.10
N PRO A 30 -18.52 2.69 -3.66
CA PRO A 30 -17.47 1.71 -3.90
C PRO A 30 -17.09 1.03 -2.57
N ASN A 31 -16.95 -0.29 -2.61
CA ASN A 31 -16.50 -1.01 -1.44
C ASN A 31 -15.06 -0.59 -1.09
N PHE A 32 -14.60 -0.96 0.11
CA PHE A 32 -13.28 -0.55 0.60
C PHE A 32 -12.14 -0.88 -0.39
N GLY A 33 -12.10 -2.11 -0.92
CA GLY A 33 -11.07 -2.53 -1.86
C GLY A 33 -11.12 -1.77 -3.20
N GLN A 34 -12.30 -1.45 -3.71
CA GLN A 34 -12.46 -0.64 -4.92
C GLN A 34 -11.94 0.79 -4.70
N ARG A 35 -12.23 1.40 -3.55
CA ARG A 35 -11.70 2.73 -3.16
C ARG A 35 -10.18 2.70 -3.03
N GLN A 36 -9.64 1.63 -2.46
CA GLN A 36 -8.20 1.45 -2.30
C GLN A 36 -7.51 1.31 -3.66
N LEU A 37 -8.01 0.43 -4.54
CA LEU A 37 -7.45 0.24 -5.88
C LEU A 37 -7.52 1.53 -6.71
N LEU A 38 -8.64 2.26 -6.65
CA LEU A 38 -8.76 3.55 -7.32
C LEU A 38 -7.74 4.58 -6.78
N SER A 39 -7.52 4.60 -5.47
CA SER A 39 -6.54 5.50 -4.84
C SER A 39 -5.12 5.14 -5.28
N LEU A 40 -4.75 3.86 -5.26
CA LEU A 40 -3.48 3.36 -5.77
C LEU A 40 -3.29 3.70 -7.25
N ALA A 41 -4.31 3.47 -8.08
CA ALA A 41 -4.25 3.80 -9.49
C ALA A 41 -3.99 5.30 -9.72
N ARG A 42 -4.66 6.17 -8.96
CA ARG A 42 -4.42 7.62 -8.98
C ARG A 42 -3.01 7.98 -8.54
N MET A 43 -2.47 7.31 -7.52
CA MET A 43 -1.10 7.52 -7.06
C MET A 43 -0.08 7.15 -8.13
N VAL A 44 -0.26 6.02 -8.83
CA VAL A 44 0.65 5.59 -9.90
C VAL A 44 0.70 6.61 -11.03
N LEU A 45 -0.45 7.18 -11.38
CA LEU A 45 -0.52 8.23 -12.41
C LEU A 45 0.12 9.54 -11.95
N ARG A 46 0.04 9.86 -10.65
CA ARG A 46 0.58 11.10 -10.09
C ARG A 46 2.05 11.05 -9.72
N GLN A 47 2.60 9.86 -9.42
CA GLN A 47 3.95 9.68 -8.91
C GLN A 47 4.29 10.67 -7.77
N PRO A 48 3.53 10.65 -6.65
CA PRO A 48 3.74 11.60 -5.56
C PRO A 48 5.12 11.38 -4.91
N ALA A 49 5.73 12.46 -4.42
CA ALA A 49 7.02 12.38 -3.71
C ALA A 49 6.92 11.67 -2.35
N LEU A 50 5.73 11.69 -1.72
CA LEU A 50 5.44 11.04 -0.45
C LEU A 50 4.14 10.22 -0.57
N LEU A 51 4.21 8.95 -0.20
CA LEU A 51 3.06 8.05 -0.05
C LEU A 51 2.84 7.76 1.43
N LEU A 52 1.60 7.91 1.88
CA LEU A 52 1.15 7.40 3.16
C LEU A 52 0.28 6.16 2.90
N LEU A 53 0.64 5.04 3.51
CA LEU A 53 -0.15 3.80 3.50
C LEU A 53 -0.64 3.54 4.91
N ASP A 54 -1.95 3.62 5.09
CA ASP A 54 -2.61 3.32 6.35
C ASP A 54 -3.31 1.97 6.25
N GLU A 55 -3.03 1.05 7.17
CA GLU A 55 -3.70 -0.24 7.24
C GLU A 55 -5.12 -0.07 7.80
N ALA A 56 -6.02 0.42 6.93
CA ALA A 56 -7.45 0.36 7.19
C ALA A 56 -7.91 -1.09 6.99
N SER A 57 -8.33 -1.73 8.09
CA SER A 57 -8.64 -3.15 8.19
C SER A 57 -9.68 -3.60 7.16
N SER A 58 -9.22 -4.18 6.05
CA SER A 58 -10.00 -5.09 5.21
C SER A 58 -9.65 -6.52 5.59
N PRO A 59 -10.58 -7.49 5.50
CA PRO A 59 -10.27 -8.91 5.61
C PRO A 59 -9.51 -9.40 4.36
N THR A 60 -8.36 -8.81 4.10
CA THR A 60 -7.46 -9.20 3.01
C THR A 60 -6.43 -10.18 3.57
N ASP A 61 -6.28 -11.30 2.87
CA ASP A 61 -5.32 -12.34 3.18
C ASP A 61 -3.89 -11.78 3.36
N PRO A 62 -3.12 -12.23 4.37
CA PRO A 62 -1.75 -11.76 4.62
C PRO A 62 -0.81 -11.80 3.42
N HIS A 63 -0.93 -12.81 2.57
CA HIS A 63 -0.08 -12.94 1.39
C HIS A 63 -0.43 -11.88 0.33
N THR A 64 -1.72 -11.64 0.10
CA THR A 64 -2.18 -10.59 -0.83
C THR A 64 -1.70 -9.20 -0.41
N GLU A 65 -1.74 -8.90 0.89
CA GLU A 65 -1.24 -7.61 1.41
C GLU A 65 0.27 -7.46 1.21
N ALA A 66 1.04 -8.51 1.50
CA ALA A 66 2.49 -8.50 1.26
C ALA A 66 2.82 -8.28 -0.23
N CYS A 67 2.10 -8.95 -1.14
CA CYS A 67 2.24 -8.72 -2.57
C CYS A 67 1.90 -7.27 -2.96
N LEU A 68 0.84 -6.70 -2.39
CA LEU A 68 0.43 -5.32 -2.67
C LEU A 68 1.48 -4.32 -2.21
N GLN A 69 2.00 -4.47 -0.99
CA GLN A 69 3.07 -3.62 -0.45
C GLN A 69 4.33 -3.67 -1.32
N GLN A 70 4.73 -4.87 -1.75
CA GLN A 70 5.86 -5.08 -2.66
C GLN A 70 5.63 -4.39 -4.02
N ALA A 71 4.42 -4.52 -4.58
CA ALA A 71 4.04 -3.89 -5.82
C ALA A 71 4.02 -2.36 -5.71
N VAL A 72 3.60 -1.82 -4.55
CA VAL A 72 3.66 -0.37 -4.28
C VAL A 72 5.11 0.10 -4.25
N ARG A 73 5.98 -0.51 -3.42
CA ARG A 73 7.41 -0.13 -3.36
C ARG A 73 8.08 -0.13 -4.73
N SER A 74 7.92 -1.19 -5.51
CA SER A 74 8.51 -1.30 -6.85
C SER A 74 7.93 -0.29 -7.86
N SER A 75 6.69 0.15 -7.67
CA SER A 75 6.03 1.14 -8.53
C SER A 75 6.44 2.59 -8.25
N PHE A 76 7.05 2.87 -7.09
CA PHE A 76 7.42 4.21 -6.63
C PHE A 76 8.89 4.30 -6.17
N PRO A 77 9.88 3.99 -7.03
CA PRO A 77 11.29 3.89 -6.64
C PRO A 77 11.94 5.22 -6.21
N THR A 78 11.31 6.35 -6.52
CA THR A 78 11.82 7.71 -6.20
C THR A 78 10.99 8.40 -5.12
N SER A 79 9.97 7.73 -4.59
CA SER A 79 9.06 8.31 -3.60
C SER A 79 9.40 7.81 -2.21
N THR A 80 9.23 8.66 -1.21
CA THR A 80 9.24 8.23 0.19
C THR A 80 7.92 7.52 0.49
N VAL A 81 7.99 6.32 1.08
CA VAL A 81 6.81 5.54 1.50
C VAL A 81 6.80 5.48 3.02
N LEU A 82 5.75 6.04 3.63
CA LEU A 82 5.46 5.90 5.05
C LEU A 82 4.28 4.94 5.21
N ALA A 83 4.48 3.82 5.89
CA ALA A 83 3.43 2.85 6.13
C ALA A 83 3.20 2.67 7.64
N ALA A 84 1.94 2.63 8.05
CA ALA A 84 1.53 2.20 9.38
C ALA A 84 0.91 0.80 9.25
N THR A 85 1.54 -0.20 9.87
CA THR A 85 1.14 -1.61 9.78
C THR A 85 1.17 -2.27 11.16
N ARG A 86 0.26 -3.22 11.39
CA ARG A 86 0.26 -4.13 12.54
C ARG A 86 0.96 -5.47 12.25
N ARG A 87 1.39 -5.67 11.00
CA ARG A 87 2.01 -6.91 10.50
C ARG A 87 3.52 -6.73 10.39
N LEU A 88 4.26 -7.50 11.18
CA LEU A 88 5.72 -7.41 11.25
C LEU A 88 6.42 -8.07 10.07
N GLU A 89 5.74 -8.94 9.32
CA GLU A 89 6.36 -9.69 8.22
C GLU A 89 6.88 -8.78 7.09
N ILE A 90 6.27 -7.60 6.94
CA ILE A 90 6.58 -6.63 5.90
C ILE A 90 7.49 -5.49 6.38
N VAL A 91 7.76 -5.38 7.68
CA VAL A 91 8.57 -4.26 8.21
C VAL A 91 10.05 -4.39 7.88
N MET A 92 10.51 -5.63 7.64
CA MET A 92 11.91 -5.95 7.27
C MET A 92 12.32 -5.37 5.92
N ASP A 93 11.32 -5.00 5.12
CA ASP A 93 11.47 -4.43 3.78
C ASP A 93 11.63 -2.90 3.80
N PHE A 94 11.48 -2.25 4.94
CA PHE A 94 11.61 -0.80 5.06
C PHE A 94 13.04 -0.39 5.38
N ASP A 95 13.44 0.79 4.90
CA ASP A 95 14.77 1.35 5.22
C ASP A 95 14.88 1.75 6.70
N ARG A 96 13.75 2.06 7.34
CA ARG A 96 13.67 2.52 8.73
C ARG A 96 12.32 2.16 9.36
N ILE A 97 12.36 1.77 10.62
CA ILE A 97 11.19 1.47 11.46
C ILE A 97 11.12 2.51 12.58
N VAL A 98 9.90 2.95 12.91
CA VAL A 98 9.60 3.82 14.04
C VAL A 98 8.57 3.10 14.91
N VAL A 99 8.93 2.79 16.16
CA VAL A 99 8.04 2.16 17.13
C VAL A 99 7.39 3.25 17.99
N LEU A 100 6.06 3.27 17.99
CA LEU A 100 5.26 4.23 18.76
C LEU A 100 4.57 3.55 19.93
N GLU A 101 4.80 4.04 21.15
CA GLU A 101 4.04 3.65 22.35
C GLU A 101 3.47 4.90 23.03
N ARG A 102 2.15 4.90 23.29
CA ARG A 102 1.45 6.01 24.00
C ARG A 102 1.72 7.41 23.42
N GLY A 103 1.87 7.49 22.10
CA GLY A 103 2.12 8.75 21.39
C GLY A 103 3.56 9.25 21.45
N ALA A 104 4.50 8.43 21.94
CA ALA A 104 5.92 8.72 21.92
C ALA A 104 6.68 7.68 21.08
N VAL A 105 7.78 8.10 20.45
CA VAL A 105 8.72 7.18 19.80
C VAL A 105 9.53 6.50 20.90
N VAL A 106 9.44 5.18 20.98
CA VAL A 106 10.18 4.37 21.96
C VAL A 106 11.40 3.68 21.35
N ASP A 107 11.41 3.49 20.03
CA ASP A 107 12.55 2.96 19.29
C ASP A 107 12.49 3.42 17.82
N GLU A 108 13.66 3.58 17.19
CA GLU A 108 13.78 3.98 15.79
C GLU A 108 15.14 3.56 15.21
N GLY A 109 15.13 2.94 14.03
CA GLY A 109 16.35 2.44 13.40
C GLY A 109 16.07 1.61 12.16
N PRO A 110 17.12 1.07 11.51
CA PRO A 110 16.95 0.07 10.47
C PRO A 110 16.32 -1.21 11.06
N PRO A 111 15.65 -2.05 10.24
CA PRO A 111 14.94 -3.24 10.75
C PRO A 111 15.79 -4.22 11.56
N ALA A 112 17.09 -4.29 11.31
CA ALA A 112 18.01 -5.17 12.05
C ALA A 112 18.33 -4.69 13.47
N GLU A 113 18.07 -3.41 13.78
CA GLU A 113 18.45 -2.77 15.05
C GLU A 113 17.24 -2.50 15.95
N VAL A 114 16.03 -2.48 15.38
CA VAL A 114 14.78 -2.22 16.10
C VAL A 114 14.14 -3.55 16.52
N SER A 115 13.84 -3.69 17.80
CA SER A 115 13.00 -4.80 18.29
C SER A 115 11.54 -4.33 18.39
N PRO A 116 10.63 -4.84 17.53
CA PRO A 116 9.21 -4.55 17.64
C PRO A 116 8.54 -5.17 18.86
#